data_AF-A0A434EW18-F1
#
_entry.id   AF-A0A434EW18-F1
#
_cell.length_a   1.000
_cell.length_b   1.000
_cell.length_c   1.000
_cell.angle_alpha   90.00
_cell.angle_beta   90.00
_cell.angle_gamma   90.00
#
_symmetry.space_group_name_H-M   'P 1'
#
loop_
_entity.id
_entity.type
_entity.pdbx_description
1 polymer ?
#
loop_
_entity_poly.entity_id
_entity_poly.type
_entity_poly.pdbx_seq_one_letter_code
_entity_poly.pdbx_strand_id
1 'polypeptide(L)'
;MTSVQQKIDRSRDLSQPLERLGPDETLKANSDQLRGTIAAGLAEELTAAVPGDDIKLMKFHGLYQQDDRDIRDERRRQKLEPAYT
;
A
#
# COMPACT_ATOMS: atom_id res chain seq x y z
N MET A 1 -11.64 47.90 -10.33
CA MET A 1 -11.45 46.91 -9.26
C MET A 1 -11.25 45.56 -9.92
N THR A 2 -10.00 45.13 -10.09
CA THR A 2 -9.69 43.87 -10.78
C THR A 2 -9.89 42.72 -9.80
N SER A 3 -10.98 41.97 -9.96
CA SER A 3 -11.23 40.76 -9.17
C SER A 3 -10.18 39.72 -9.53
N VAL A 4 -9.28 39.41 -8.61
CA VAL A 4 -8.38 38.26 -8.74
C VAL A 4 -9.21 37.03 -8.40
N GLN A 5 -9.65 36.30 -9.43
CA GLN A 5 -10.28 34.99 -9.24
C GLN A 5 -9.24 34.06 -8.57
N GLN A 6 -9.39 33.85 -7.27
CA GLN A 6 -8.58 32.87 -6.55
C GLN A 6 -8.92 31.48 -7.10
N LYS A 7 -7.93 30.86 -7.75
CA LYS A 7 -8.05 29.51 -8.30
C LYS A 7 -7.88 28.54 -7.14
N ILE A 8 -8.99 28.03 -6.61
CA ILE A 8 -8.98 27.07 -5.49
C ILE A 8 -8.22 25.82 -5.94
N ASP A 9 -7.16 25.45 -5.21
CA ASP A 9 -6.44 24.21 -5.45
C ASP A 9 -7.32 23.02 -5.05
N ARG A 10 -7.68 22.21 -6.04
CA ARG A 10 -8.47 20.98 -5.87
C ARG A 10 -7.66 19.73 -6.16
N SER A 11 -6.33 19.81 -6.18
CA SER A 11 -5.44 18.68 -6.51
C SER A 11 -5.67 17.42 -5.66
N ARG A 12 -6.32 17.52 -4.50
CA ARG A 12 -6.64 16.40 -3.59
C ARG A 12 -8.12 16.01 -3.54
N ASP A 13 -8.94 16.56 -4.42
CA ASP A 13 -10.37 16.24 -4.50
C ASP A 13 -10.58 14.83 -5.08
N LEU A 14 -11.40 14.01 -4.41
CA LEU A 14 -11.73 12.64 -4.80
C LEU A 14 -12.59 12.57 -6.08
N SER A 15 -13.20 13.68 -6.48
CA SER A 15 -13.97 13.79 -7.73
C SER A 15 -13.09 13.91 -8.98
N GLN A 16 -11.77 13.99 -8.82
CA GLN A 16 -10.84 14.05 -9.95
C GLN A 16 -10.70 12.69 -10.65
N PRO A 17 -10.34 12.69 -11.95
CA PRO A 17 -9.96 11.46 -12.66
C PRO A 17 -8.83 10.71 -11.94
N LEU A 18 -8.89 9.39 -11.96
CA LEU A 18 -7.97 8.50 -11.23
C LEU A 18 -6.50 8.74 -11.62
N GLU A 19 -6.25 9.09 -12.88
CA GLU A 19 -4.90 9.33 -13.42
C GLU A 19 -4.22 10.56 -12.81
N ARG A 20 -4.98 11.44 -12.16
CA ARG A 20 -4.46 12.62 -11.44
C ARG A 20 -4.24 12.36 -9.96
N LEU A 21 -4.67 11.22 -9.45
CA LEU A 21 -4.54 10.85 -8.05
C LEU A 21 -3.25 10.06 -7.82
N GLY A 22 -2.89 9.90 -6.54
CA GLY A 22 -1.72 9.12 -6.15
C GLY A 22 -1.87 7.63 -6.47
N PRO A 23 -0.76 6.89 -6.53
CA PRO A 23 -0.77 5.45 -6.84
C PRO A 23 -1.60 4.62 -5.85
N ASP A 24 -1.73 5.06 -4.59
CA ASP A 24 -2.56 4.38 -3.60
C ASP A 24 -4.06 4.50 -3.92
N GLU A 25 -4.50 5.55 -4.62
CA GLU A 25 -5.89 5.66 -5.10
C GLU A 25 -6.14 4.69 -6.24
N THR A 26 -5.18 4.55 -7.17
CA THR A 26 -5.22 3.53 -8.23
C THR A 26 -5.25 2.12 -7.66
N LEU A 27 -4.43 1.83 -6.63
CA LEU A 27 -4.45 0.56 -5.92
C LEU A 27 -5.85 0.28 -5.34
N LYS A 28 -6.42 1.23 -4.60
CA LYS A 28 -7.76 1.06 -4.01
C LYS A 28 -8.83 0.88 -5.09
N ALA A 29 -8.79 1.66 -6.17
CA ALA A 29 -9.75 1.55 -7.27
C ALA A 29 -9.76 0.16 -7.92
N ASN A 30 -8.60 -0.48 -8.03
CA ASN A 30 -8.43 -1.79 -8.68
C ASN A 30 -8.55 -2.99 -7.71
N SER A 31 -8.89 -2.76 -6.45
CA SER A 31 -8.75 -3.77 -5.38
C SER A 31 -10.00 -4.60 -5.06
N ASP A 32 -11.10 -4.50 -5.83
CA ASP A 32 -12.38 -5.17 -5.48
C ASP A 32 -12.82 -4.84 -4.03
N GLN A 33 -13.05 -3.54 -3.78
CA GLN A 33 -13.37 -3.00 -2.45
C GLN A 33 -12.36 -3.37 -1.35
N LEU A 34 -11.06 -3.15 -1.62
CA LEU A 34 -9.93 -3.40 -0.72
C LEU A 34 -9.61 -4.89 -0.50
N ARG A 35 -10.33 -5.81 -1.13
CA ARG A 35 -10.12 -7.25 -1.00
C ARG A 35 -8.78 -7.73 -1.57
N GLY A 36 -8.43 -7.23 -2.76
CA GLY A 36 -7.23 -7.64 -3.50
C GLY A 36 -7.15 -9.16 -3.65
N THR A 37 -5.92 -9.67 -3.51
CA THR A 37 -5.64 -11.12 -3.48
C THR A 37 -5.21 -11.61 -2.09
N ILE A 38 -5.54 -10.84 -1.04
CA ILE A 38 -5.09 -11.07 0.35
C ILE A 38 -5.32 -12.52 0.79
N ALA A 39 -6.50 -13.09 0.49
CA ALA A 39 -6.82 -14.46 0.89
C ALA A 39 -5.90 -15.51 0.25
N ALA A 40 -5.51 -15.33 -1.01
CA ALA A 40 -4.56 -16.21 -1.69
C ALA A 40 -3.14 -16.01 -1.13
N GLY A 41 -2.74 -14.76 -0.91
CA GLY A 41 -1.42 -14.45 -0.33
C GLY A 41 -1.24 -14.95 1.11
N LEU A 42 -2.30 -14.98 1.91
CA LEU A 42 -2.28 -15.55 3.26
C LEU A 42 -2.18 -17.09 3.28
N ALA A 43 -2.55 -17.75 2.19
CA ALA A 43 -2.44 -19.20 2.05
C ALA A 43 -1.07 -19.66 1.53
N GLU A 44 -0.21 -18.73 1.09
CA GLU A 44 1.15 -19.02 0.65
C GLU A 44 2.08 -19.19 1.86
N GLU A 45 2.76 -20.33 1.94
CA GLU A 45 3.58 -20.70 3.09
C GLU A 45 5.08 -20.45 2.86
N LEU A 46 5.48 -20.07 1.64
CA LEU A 46 6.90 -20.00 1.26
C LEU A 46 7.71 -18.94 2.02
N THR A 47 7.19 -17.72 2.15
CA THR A 47 7.96 -16.54 2.63
C THR A 47 7.49 -16.01 3.99
N ALA A 48 6.49 -16.64 4.62
CA ALA A 48 5.76 -16.13 5.79
C ALA A 48 5.21 -14.69 5.60
N ALA A 49 5.15 -14.21 4.36
CA ALA A 49 4.70 -12.88 4.02
C ALA A 49 3.64 -12.92 2.92
N VAL A 50 2.63 -12.06 3.06
CA VAL A 50 1.74 -11.71 1.97
C VAL A 50 2.52 -10.88 0.94
N PRO A 51 2.55 -11.27 -0.34
CA PRO A 51 3.37 -10.58 -1.35
C PRO A 51 2.70 -9.33 -1.93
N GLY A 52 3.52 -8.45 -2.50
CA GLY A 52 3.08 -7.38 -3.41
C GLY A 52 2.23 -6.29 -2.75
N ASP A 53 1.23 -5.81 -3.49
CA ASP A 53 0.38 -4.69 -3.08
C ASP A 53 -0.63 -5.04 -1.98
N ASP A 54 -0.87 -6.34 -1.74
CA ASP A 54 -1.79 -6.81 -0.70
C ASP A 54 -1.32 -6.40 0.71
N ILE A 55 -0.01 -6.22 0.93
CA ILE A 55 0.53 -5.67 2.19
C ILE A 55 -0.08 -4.29 2.49
N LYS A 56 -0.30 -3.46 1.46
CA LYS A 56 -0.93 -2.15 1.63
C LYS A 56 -2.44 -2.28 1.87
N LEU A 57 -3.11 -3.20 1.18
CA LEU A 57 -4.55 -3.43 1.34
C LEU A 57 -4.90 -4.01 2.72
N MET A 58 -4.04 -4.87 3.27
CA MET A 58 -4.17 -5.40 4.63
C MET A 58 -4.27 -4.32 5.71
N LYS A 59 -3.65 -3.16 5.52
CA LYS A 59 -3.73 -2.04 6.48
C LYS A 59 -5.16 -1.55 6.67
N PHE A 60 -5.98 -1.59 5.62
CA PHE A 60 -7.40 -1.24 5.71
C PHE A 60 -8.23 -2.28 6.50
N HIS A 61 -7.66 -3.47 6.71
CA HIS A 61 -8.22 -4.55 7.50
C HIS A 61 -7.61 -4.58 8.92
N GLY A 62 -6.84 -3.57 9.30
CA GLY A 62 -6.16 -3.49 10.60
C GLY A 62 -4.96 -4.42 10.74
N LEU A 63 -4.52 -5.06 9.65
CA LEU A 63 -3.38 -5.97 9.64
C LEU A 63 -2.14 -5.24 9.12
N TYR A 64 -1.05 -5.32 9.89
CA TYR A 64 0.23 -4.74 9.54
C TYR A 64 1.28 -5.83 9.59
N GLN A 65 1.85 -6.16 8.43
CA GLN A 65 2.97 -7.09 8.35
C GLN A 65 4.20 -6.49 9.02
N GLN A 66 4.86 -7.29 9.86
CA GLN A 66 6.05 -6.91 10.59
C GLN A 66 7.18 -7.87 10.27
N ASP A 67 8.39 -7.42 10.52
CA ASP A 67 9.60 -8.23 10.44
C ASP A 67 10.52 -7.90 11.60
N ASP A 68 11.27 -8.91 12.04
CA ASP A 68 12.18 -8.84 13.17
C ASP A 68 13.27 -7.77 12.93
N ARG A 69 13.19 -6.69 13.71
CA ARG A 69 14.06 -5.53 13.61
C ARG A 69 15.47 -5.81 14.13
N ASP A 70 15.64 -6.76 15.03
CA ASP A 70 16.91 -7.03 15.66
C ASP A 70 17.87 -7.70 14.67
N ILE A 71 17.34 -8.53 13.76
CA ILE A 71 18.12 -9.27 12.77
C ILE A 71 18.02 -8.70 11.34
N ARG A 72 17.20 -7.68 11.09
CA ARG A 72 16.94 -7.12 9.75
C ARG A 72 18.21 -6.76 8.99
N ASP A 73 19.12 -6.04 9.64
CA ASP A 73 20.35 -5.55 8.99
C ASP A 73 21.34 -6.69 8.69
N GLU A 74 21.41 -7.71 9.57
CA GLU A 74 22.20 -8.91 9.33
C GLU A 74 21.66 -9.71 8.14
N ARG A 75 20.34 -9.95 8.09
CA ARG A 75 19.69 -10.64 6.97
C ARG A 75 19.89 -9.90 5.65
N ARG A 76 19.78 -8.58 5.64
CA ARG A 76 20.05 -7.75 4.45
C ARG A 76 21.49 -7.92 3.94
N ARG A 77 22.49 -7.97 4.84
CA ARG A 77 23.90 -8.21 4.46
C ARG A 77 24.09 -9.61 3.85
N GLN A 78 23.33 -10.59 4.32
CA GLN A 78 23.31 -11.96 3.81
C GLN A 78 22.43 -12.13 2.56
N LYS A 79 21.76 -11.07 2.08
CA LYS A 79 20.78 -11.09 0.98
C LYS A 79 19.59 -12.03 1.23
N LEU A 80 19.24 -12.21 2.50
CA LEU A 80 18.03 -12.91 2.90
C LEU A 80 16.85 -11.93 2.95
N GLU A 81 15.66 -12.45 2.67
CA GLU A 81 14.40 -11.73 2.89
C GLU A 81 14.18 -11.41 4.38
N PRO A 82 13.37 -10.39 4.73
CA PRO A 82 13.04 -10.11 6.13
C PRO A 82 12.51 -11.34 6.87
N ALA A 83 12.79 -11.43 8.17
CA ALA A 83 12.19 -12.47 9.00
C ALA A 83 10.83 -11.97 9.48
N TYR A 84 9.78 -12.35 8.74
CA TYR A 84 8.41 -12.01 9.10
C TYR A 84 7.94 -12.83 10.32
N THR A 85 7.25 -12.18 11.25
CA THR A 85 6.73 -12.75 12.51
C THR A 85 5.35 -12.22 12.82
#